data_AF-A0A4V2PT31-F1
#
_entry.id   AF-A0A4V2PT31-F1
#
_cell.length_a   1.000
_cell.length_b   1.000
_cell.length_c   1.000
_cell.angle_alpha   90.00
_cell.angle_beta   90.00
_cell.angle_gamma   90.00
#
_symmetry.space_group_name_H-M   'P 1'
#
loop_
_entity.id
_entity.type
_entity.pdbx_description
1 polymer ?
#
loop_
_entity_poly.entity_id
_entity_poly.type
_entity_poly.pdbx_seq_one_letter_code
_entity_poly.pdbx_strand_id
1 'polypeptide(L)' 'MTTKKPTSIEDKARYRHWSEIASDAEKQGDYRTAAEAWNSAMHCANLKNQEWCAGRREFCERMIKRPFRG' A
#
# COMPACT_ATOMS: atom_id res chain seq x y z
N MET A 1 23.75 -7.25 3.17
CA MET A 1 22.45 -6.62 3.47
C MET A 1 21.51 -7.73 3.89
N THR A 2 21.31 -7.93 5.20
CA THR A 2 20.49 -9.03 5.74
C THR A 2 19.02 -8.65 5.65
N THR A 3 18.33 -9.17 4.64
CA THR A 3 16.88 -9.08 4.49
C THR A 3 16.20 -9.89 5.60
N LYS A 4 15.86 -9.21 6.71
CA LYS A 4 15.00 -9.80 7.74
C LYS A 4 13.64 -10.06 7.12
N LYS A 5 13.30 -11.34 6.92
CA LYS A 5 11.95 -11.78 6.58
C LYS A 5 10.97 -11.20 7.63
N PRO A 6 9.80 -10.67 7.22
CA PRO A 6 8.80 -10.15 8.16
C PRO A 6 8.18 -11.32 8.92
N THR A 7 8.81 -11.70 10.02
CA THR A 7 8.37 -12.77 10.93
C THR A 7 7.81 -12.23 12.25
N SER A 8 7.82 -10.90 12.47
CA SER A 8 7.42 -10.30 13.73
C SER A 8 5.95 -9.86 13.73
N ILE A 9 5.26 -10.02 14.87
CA ILE A 9 3.88 -9.54 15.09
C ILE A 9 3.77 -8.04 14.78
N GLU A 10 4.85 -7.29 15.00
CA GLU A 10 4.96 -5.87 14.70
C GLU A 10 4.83 -5.56 13.20
N ASP A 11 5.41 -6.38 12.32
CA ASP A 11 5.31 -6.19 10.86
C ASP A 11 3.87 -6.40 10.38
N LYS A 12 3.16 -7.39 10.95
CA LYS A 12 1.74 -7.61 10.65
C LYS A 12 0.87 -6.45 11.13
N ALA A 13 1.16 -5.91 12.32
CA ALA A 13 0.45 -4.76 12.86
C ALA A 13 0.70 -3.50 12.00
N ARG A 14 1.96 -3.26 11.58
CA ARG A 14 2.34 -2.16 10.68
C ARG A 14 1.68 -2.31 9.31
N TYR A 15 1.72 -3.50 8.73
CA TYR A 15 1.04 -3.80 7.47
C TYR A 15 -0.45 -3.45 7.57
N ARG A 16 -1.12 -3.92 8.63
CA ARG A 16 -2.54 -3.63 8.86
C ARG A 16 -2.78 -2.12 8.95
N HIS A 17 -2.03 -1.43 9.80
CA HIS A 17 -2.15 0.02 10.00
C HIS A 17 -2.01 0.80 8.68
N TRP A 18 -0.95 0.53 7.90
CA TRP A 18 -0.74 1.19 6.61
C TRP A 18 -1.81 0.81 5.57
N SER A 19 -2.27 -0.44 5.56
CA SER A 19 -3.32 -0.88 4.64
C SER A 19 -4.69 -0.26 4.95
N GLU A 20 -5.00 -0.03 6.24
CA GLU A 20 -6.21 0.66 6.68
C GLU A 20 -6.18 2.14 6.27
N ILE A 21 -5.05 2.83 6.48
CA ILE A 21 -4.84 4.21 6.02
C ILE A 21 -4.96 4.30 4.49
N ALA A 22 -4.32 3.39 3.76
CA ALA A 22 -4.37 3.37 2.30
C ALA A 22 -5.81 3.19 1.79
N SER A 23 -6.54 2.23 2.36
CA SER A 23 -7.93 1.96 1.97
C SER A 23 -8.87 3.11 2.29
N ASP A 24 -8.66 3.81 3.41
CA ASP A 24 -9.44 4.99 3.76
C ASP A 24 -9.16 6.16 2.81
N ALA A 25 -7.89 6.43 2.50
CA ALA A 25 -7.50 7.43 1.52
C ALA A 25 -8.08 7.15 0.12
N GLU A 26 -8.11 5.88 -0.31
CA GLU A 26 -8.74 5.47 -1.58
C GLU A 26 -10.24 5.77 -1.62
N LYS A 27 -10.97 5.59 -0.50
CA LYS A 27 -12.39 5.92 -0.40
C LYS A 27 -12.65 7.42 -0.46
N GLN A 28 -11.74 8.21 0.11
CA GLN A 28 -11.80 9.67 0.06
C GLN A 28 -11.38 10.24 -1.30
N GLY A 29 -10.84 9.41 -2.21
CA GLY A 29 -10.30 9.85 -3.49
C GLY A 29 -8.91 10.47 -3.41
N ASP A 30 -8.25 10.41 -2.24
CA ASP A 30 -6.86 10.83 -2.07
C ASP A 30 -5.90 9.71 -2.49
N TYR A 31 -5.79 9.54 -3.80
CA TYR A 31 -4.95 8.51 -4.39
C TYR A 31 -3.45 8.76 -4.18
N ARG A 32 -3.03 9.99 -3.87
CA ARG A 32 -1.62 10.29 -3.57
C ARG A 32 -1.26 9.69 -2.22
N THR A 33 -2.01 10.03 -1.18
CA THR A 33 -1.81 9.48 0.16
C THR A 33 -1.97 7.95 0.16
N ALA A 34 -2.94 7.43 -0.60
CA ALA A 34 -3.11 5.98 -0.76
C ALA A 34 -1.89 5.29 -1.37
N ALA A 35 -1.29 5.84 -2.42
CA ALA A 35 -0.11 5.24 -3.06
C ALA A 35 1.09 5.18 -2.10
N GLU A 36 1.32 6.23 -1.32
CA GLU A 36 2.41 6.28 -0.33
C GLU A 36 2.17 5.30 0.82
N ALA A 37 0.92 5.19 1.29
CA ALA A 37 0.52 4.24 2.32
C ALA A 37 0.65 2.79 1.83
N TRP A 38 0.26 2.48 0.59
CA TRP A 38 0.48 1.16 -0.01
C TRP A 38 1.96 0.82 -0.17
N ASN A 39 2.80 1.80 -0.51
CA ASN A 39 4.25 1.61 -0.55
C ASN A 39 4.82 1.28 0.84
N SER A 40 4.36 1.97 1.88
CA SER A 40 4.75 1.70 3.27
C SER A 40 4.27 0.34 3.74
N ALA A 41 3.03 -0.05 3.41
CA ALA A 41 2.48 -1.37 3.70
C ALA A 41 3.31 -2.49 3.04
N MET A 42 3.78 -2.29 1.80
CA MET A 42 4.59 -3.26 1.07
C MET A 42 5.89 -3.62 1.80
N HIS A 43 6.53 -2.66 2.48
CA HIS A 43 7.76 -2.91 3.24
C HIS A 43 7.54 -3.81 4.47
N CYS A 44 6.33 -3.81 5.03
CA CYS A 44 5.94 -4.65 6.16
C CYS A 44 5.15 -5.91 5.74
N ALA A 45 4.80 -6.02 4.46
CA ALA A 45 4.00 -7.10 3.90
C ALA A 45 4.82 -8.39 3.74
N ASN A 46 4.14 -9.54 3.87
CA ASN A 46 4.69 -10.80 3.39
C ASN A 46 4.76 -10.82 1.86
N LEU A 47 5.52 -11.76 1.27
CA LEU A 47 5.72 -11.86 -0.18
C LEU A 47 4.41 -11.84 -0.99
N LYS A 48 3.37 -12.54 -0.52
CA LYS A 48 2.06 -12.57 -1.18
C LYS A 48 1.35 -11.21 -1.14
N ASN A 49 1.45 -10.50 -0.03
CA ASN A 49 0.84 -9.20 0.15
C ASN A 49 1.65 -8.08 -0.52
N GLN A 50 2.94 -8.28 -0.80
CA GLN A 50 3.75 -7.31 -1.53
C GLN A 50 3.23 -7.09 -2.95
N GLU A 51 2.88 -8.17 -3.67
CA GLU A 51 2.27 -8.07 -5.00
C GLU A 51 0.93 -7.34 -4.95
N TRP A 52 0.12 -7.61 -3.92
CA TRP A 52 -1.13 -6.89 -3.69
C TRP A 52 -0.90 -5.38 -3.48
N CYS A 53 0.04 -5.00 -2.59
CA CYS A 53 0.38 -3.61 -2.34
C CYS A 53 0.92 -2.91 -3.59
N ALA A 54 1.75 -3.60 -4.38
CA ALA A 54 2.28 -3.07 -5.63
C ALA A 54 1.15 -2.77 -6.63
N GLY A 55 0.23 -3.72 -6.85
CA GLY A 55 -0.90 -3.52 -7.75
C GLY A 55 -1.84 -2.39 -7.30
N ARG A 56 -2.07 -2.24 -5.99
CA ARG A 56 -2.87 -1.12 -5.45
C ARG A 56 -2.16 0.21 -5.59
N ARG A 57 -0.84 0.27 -5.37
CA ARG A 57 -0.04 1.48 -5.61
C ARG A 57 -0.14 1.90 -7.07
N GLU A 58 0.06 0.98 -8.01
CA GLU A 58 -0.03 1.27 -9.45
C GLU A 58 -1.43 1.74 -9.86
N PHE A 59 -2.48 1.17 -9.26
CA PHE A 59 -3.84 1.66 -9.44
C PHE A 59 -3.99 3.11 -8.96
N CYS A 60 -3.54 3.42 -7.75
CA CYS A 60 -3.56 4.78 -7.22
C CYS A 60 -2.77 5.75 -8.10
N GLU A 61 -1.58 5.36 -8.56
CA GLU A 61 -0.77 6.18 -9.49
C GLU A 61 -1.49 6.44 -10.82
N ARG A 62 -2.23 5.46 -11.35
CA ARG A 62 -3.08 5.67 -12.54
C ARG A 62 -4.20 6.65 -12.26
N MET A 63 -4.87 6.53 -11.11
CA MET A 63 -5.92 7.47 -10.69
C MET A 63 -5.41 8.91 -10.54
N ILE A 64 -4.16 9.10 -10.11
CA ILE A 64 -3.52 10.42 -10.07
C ILE A 64 -3.24 10.96 -11.47
N LYS A 65 -2.65 10.13 -12.36
CA LYS A 65 -2.19 10.57 -13.69
C LYS A 65 -3.32 10.78 -14.70
N ARG A 66 -4.33 9.91 -14.66
CA ARG A 66 -5.56 9.99 -15.48
C ARG A 66 -6.73 9.60 -14.58
N PRO A 67 -7.21 10.50 -13.70
CA PRO A 67 -8.54 10.33 -13.14
C PRO A 67 -9.45 10.22 -14.36
N PHE A 68 -10.20 9.12 -14.48
CA PHE A 68 -10.97 8.76 -15.68
C PHE A 68 -11.50 10.02 -16.38
N ARG A 69 -10.89 10.39 -17.52
CA ARG A 69 -11.46 11.44 -18.37
C ARG A 69 -12.74 10.84 -18.91
N GLY A 70 -13.87 11.39 -18.45
CA GLY A 70 -15.16 11.19 -19.10
C GLY A 70 -15.12 11.61 -20.55
#